data_AF-A0A0L6JHU6-F1
#
_entry.id   AF-A0A0L6JHU6-F1
#
_cell.length_a   1.000
_cell.length_b   1.000
_cell.length_c   1.000
_cell.angle_alpha   90.00
_cell.angle_beta   90.00
_cell.angle_gamma   90.00
#
_symmetry.space_group_name_H-M   'P 1'
#
loop_
_entity.id
_entity.type
_entity.pdbx_description
1 polymer ?
#
loop_
_entity_poly.entity_id
_entity_poly.type
_entity_poly.pdbx_seq_one_letter_code
_entity_poly.pdbx_strand_id
1 'polypeptide(L)'
;MDELRKARHSSFGTSVVSAIRDYAKGERYDIKSGSVEKLTLPESDVLYYEMEDGSWFCVRPSGTEPKIKIYYGVTGTGLHNAQGKLDTLRENVLTVVKKFLYE
;
A
#
# COMPACT_ATOMS: atom_id res chain seq x y z
N MET A 1 3.51 -10.99 4.57
CA MET A 1 2.71 -9.85 5.06
C MET A 1 3.32 -9.23 6.31
N ASP A 2 3.76 -10.04 7.27
CA ASP A 2 4.34 -9.53 8.52
C ASP A 2 5.54 -8.61 8.35
N GLU A 3 6.45 -8.91 7.41
CA GLU A 3 7.59 -8.05 7.14
C GLU A 3 7.16 -6.67 6.62
N LEU A 4 6.24 -6.62 5.64
CA LEU A 4 5.63 -5.36 5.18
C LEU A 4 4.92 -4.60 6.32
N ARG A 5 4.28 -5.32 7.23
CA ARG A 5 3.55 -4.75 8.38
C ARG A 5 4.48 -4.16 9.43
N LYS A 6 5.60 -4.84 9.74
CA LYS A 6 6.61 -4.37 10.69
C LYS A 6 7.36 -3.14 10.16
N ALA A 7 7.65 -3.12 8.87
CA ALA A 7 8.48 -2.10 8.26
C ALA A 7 7.85 -0.69 8.27
N ARG A 8 6.51 -0.58 8.33
CA ARG A 8 5.77 0.70 8.28
C ARG A 8 6.35 1.68 7.24
N HIS A 9 6.51 1.19 6.01
CA HIS A 9 7.15 1.95 4.93
C HIS A 9 6.52 3.33 4.75
N SER A 10 7.31 4.39 4.95
CA SER A 10 6.93 5.77 4.63
C SER A 10 7.08 6.10 3.15
N SER A 11 7.69 5.21 2.35
CA SER A 11 7.79 5.34 0.90
C SER A 11 7.99 4.01 0.20
N PHE A 12 7.60 3.98 -1.07
CA PHE A 12 7.92 2.93 -2.03
C PHE A 12 8.60 3.61 -3.21
N GLY A 13 9.94 3.49 -3.32
CA GLY A 13 10.73 4.24 -4.29
C GLY A 13 10.53 5.76 -4.13
N THR A 14 10.10 6.42 -5.20
CA THR A 14 9.77 7.86 -5.19
C THR A 14 8.35 8.17 -4.72
N SER A 15 7.50 7.16 -4.52
CA SER A 15 6.12 7.34 -4.08
C SER A 15 6.05 7.41 -2.55
N VAL A 16 5.67 8.57 -2.02
CA VAL A 16 5.61 8.84 -0.57
C VAL A 16 4.25 8.41 0.01
N VAL A 17 4.29 7.72 1.14
CA VAL A 17 3.12 7.24 1.87
C VAL A 17 2.67 8.31 2.87
N SER A 18 1.38 8.65 2.85
CA SER A 18 0.77 9.57 3.81
C SER A 18 0.20 8.82 5.02
N ALA A 19 -0.39 7.65 4.81
CA ALA A 19 -0.91 6.81 5.89
C ALA A 19 -0.98 5.33 5.50
N ILE A 20 -1.01 4.47 6.52
CA ILE A 20 -1.11 3.02 6.39
C ILE A 20 -2.34 2.55 7.15
N ARG A 21 -3.25 1.83 6.48
CA ARG A 21 -4.33 1.10 7.14
C ARG A 21 -3.95 -0.36 7.23
N ASP A 22 -3.87 -0.87 8.45
CA ASP A 22 -3.70 -2.28 8.74
C ASP A 22 -5.04 -2.86 9.20
N TYR A 23 -5.75 -3.48 8.27
CA TYR A 23 -7.06 -4.05 8.55
C TYR A 23 -6.98 -5.26 9.49
N ALA A 24 -5.82 -5.91 9.62
CA ALA A 24 -5.65 -6.99 10.58
C ALA A 24 -5.56 -6.47 12.01
N LYS A 25 -5.10 -5.22 12.19
CA LYS A 25 -5.07 -4.53 13.49
C LYS A 25 -6.26 -3.62 13.74
N GLY A 26 -7.03 -3.33 12.70
CA GLY A 26 -8.11 -2.33 12.76
C GLY A 26 -7.56 -0.92 13.02
N GLU A 27 -6.43 -0.56 12.42
CA GLU A 27 -5.73 0.71 12.68
C GLU A 27 -5.40 1.45 11.38
N ARG A 28 -5.58 2.78 11.38
CA ARG A 28 -4.96 3.71 10.43
C ARG A 28 -3.86 4.46 11.14
N TYR A 29 -2.63 4.35 10.63
CA TYR A 29 -1.47 5.06 11.11
C TYR A 29 -1.10 6.18 10.14
N ASP A 30 -1.14 7.42 10.60
CA ASP A 30 -0.73 8.60 9.84
C ASP A 30 0.79 8.80 9.95
N ILE A 31 1.49 8.83 8.81
CA ILE A 31 2.96 8.87 8.77
C ILE A 31 3.49 10.18 9.36
N LYS A 32 2.83 11.30 9.09
CA LYS A 32 3.32 12.64 9.45
C LYS A 32 3.12 12.96 10.92
N SER A 33 1.95 12.65 11.46
CA SER A 33 1.58 12.94 12.85
C SER A 33 1.96 11.82 13.82
N GLY A 34 2.15 10.59 13.32
CA GLY A 34 2.30 9.40 14.16
C GLY A 34 1.02 8.98 14.87
N SER A 35 -0.12 9.59 14.55
CA SER A 35 -1.41 9.27 15.17
C SER A 35 -1.94 7.93 14.68
N VAL A 36 -2.68 7.26 15.56
CA VAL A 36 -3.37 6.00 15.28
C VAL A 36 -4.87 6.21 15.46
N GLU A 37 -5.62 5.91 14.41
CA GLU A 37 -7.08 5.94 14.41
C GLU A 37 -7.61 4.51 14.32
N LYS A 38 -8.71 4.22 15.03
CA LYS A 38 -9.37 2.91 14.96
C LYS A 38 -10.22 2.82 13.70
N LEU A 39 -10.05 1.74 12.94
CA LEU A 39 -10.91 1.38 11.82
C LEU A 39 -12.15 0.64 12.31
N THR A 40 -13.28 0.87 11.62
CA THR A 40 -14.57 0.22 11.91
C THR A 40 -14.89 -0.95 10.97
N LEU A 41 -14.04 -1.19 9.97
CA LEU A 41 -14.21 -2.27 9.01
C LEU A 41 -13.76 -3.61 9.61
N PRO A 42 -14.31 -4.74 9.14
CA PRO A 42 -13.92 -6.07 9.62
C PRO A 42 -12.43 -6.36 9.45
N GLU A 43 -11.90 -7.20 10.34
CA GLU A 43 -10.51 -7.65 10.26
C GLU A 43 -10.23 -8.44 8.98
N SER A 44 -9.08 -8.19 8.37
CA SER A 44 -8.63 -8.86 7.16
C SER A 44 -7.13 -8.67 6.97
N ASP A 45 -6.42 -9.66 6.42
CA ASP A 45 -4.99 -9.52 6.12
C ASP A 45 -4.76 -8.66 4.88
N VAL A 46 -5.00 -7.37 5.03
CA VAL A 46 -4.87 -6.33 4.02
C VAL A 46 -4.08 -5.18 4.61
N LEU A 47 -3.01 -4.78 3.94
CA LEU A 47 -2.37 -3.48 4.16
C LEU A 47 -2.80 -2.55 3.03
N TYR A 48 -3.28 -1.37 3.37
CA TYR A 48 -3.66 -0.33 2.42
C TYR A 48 -2.80 0.91 2.66
N TYR A 49 -2.14 1.38 1.61
CA TYR A 49 -1.24 2.52 1.64
C TYR A 49 -1.90 3.68 0.91
N GLU A 50 -2.08 4.78 1.64
CA GLU A 50 -2.46 6.09 1.10
C GLU A 50 -1.18 6.81 0.68
N MET A 51 -1.15 7.38 -0.52
CA MET A 51 -0.01 8.13 -1.03
C MET A 51 -0.24 9.63 -0.89
N GLU A 52 0.82 10.43 -0.80
CA GLU A 52 0.71 11.89 -0.68
C GLU A 52 0.03 12.55 -1.90
N ASP A 53 0.17 11.96 -3.08
CA ASP A 53 -0.43 12.48 -4.32
C ASP A 53 -1.92 12.07 -4.51
N GLY A 54 -2.51 11.43 -3.50
CA GLY A 54 -3.88 10.92 -3.50
C GLY A 54 -4.05 9.54 -4.16
N SER A 55 -2.98 8.98 -4.73
CA SER A 55 -2.99 7.58 -5.17
C SER A 55 -3.04 6.63 -3.97
N TRP A 56 -3.30 5.36 -4.23
CA TRP A 56 -3.26 4.32 -3.21
C TRP A 56 -2.91 2.98 -3.81
N PHE A 57 -2.42 2.07 -2.97
CA PHE A 57 -2.39 0.66 -3.29
C PHE A 57 -2.71 -0.18 -2.06
N CYS A 58 -3.21 -1.39 -2.27
CA CYS A 58 -3.35 -2.35 -1.18
C CYS A 58 -2.77 -3.70 -1.56
N VAL A 59 -2.26 -4.40 -0.56
CA VAL A 59 -1.57 -5.68 -0.70
C VAL A 59 -2.18 -6.70 0.26
N ARG A 60 -2.44 -7.90 -0.26
CA ARG A 60 -3.02 -9.02 0.49
C ARG A 60 -2.59 -10.38 -0.05
N PRO A 61 -2.56 -11.44 0.77
CA PRO A 61 -2.45 -12.79 0.26
C PRO A 61 -3.74 -13.22 -0.46
N SER A 62 -3.61 -14.14 -1.42
CA SER A 62 -4.73 -14.67 -2.20
C SER A 62 -5.70 -15.54 -1.38
N GLY A 63 -5.24 -16.11 -0.26
CA GLY A 63 -6.02 -16.96 0.64
C GLY A 63 -6.00 -18.45 0.26
N THR A 64 -6.09 -18.77 -1.03
CA THR A 64 -6.13 -20.16 -1.53
C THR A 64 -4.89 -20.59 -2.30
N GLU A 65 -4.03 -19.65 -2.67
CA GLU A 65 -2.82 -19.89 -3.47
C GLU A 65 -1.64 -19.11 -2.89
N PRO A 66 -0.38 -19.56 -3.08
CA PRO A 66 0.83 -18.86 -2.63
C PRO A 66 1.12 -17.65 -3.53
N LYS A 67 0.16 -16.71 -3.59
CA LYS A 67 0.20 -15.50 -4.40
C LYS A 67 -0.16 -14.29 -3.56
N ILE A 68 0.49 -13.17 -3.85
CA ILE A 68 0.10 -11.85 -3.37
C ILE A 68 -0.73 -11.15 -4.45
N LYS A 69 -1.82 -10.50 -4.04
CA LYS A 69 -2.62 -9.61 -4.87
C LYS A 69 -2.31 -8.17 -4.48
N ILE A 70 -2.03 -7.34 -5.48
CA ILE A 70 -1.81 -5.90 -5.30
C ILE A 70 -2.81 -5.16 -6.17
N TYR A 71 -3.54 -4.23 -5.57
CA TYR A 71 -4.50 -3.36 -6.23
C TYR A 71 -3.97 -1.94 -6.18
N TYR A 72 -4.18 -1.18 -7.25
CA TYR A 72 -3.71 0.19 -7.39
C TYR A 72 -4.88 1.09 -7.76
N GLY A 73 -4.89 2.30 -7.22
CA GLY A 73 -5.78 3.37 -7.64
C GLY A 73 -5.00 4.67 -7.80
N VAL A 74 -5.15 5.31 -8.95
CA VAL A 74 -4.48 6.58 -9.27
C VAL A 74 -5.49 7.54 -9.87
N THR A 75 -5.25 8.84 -9.71
CA THR A 75 -6.03 9.90 -10.36
C THR A 75 -5.08 10.84 -11.11
N GLY A 76 -5.39 11.13 -12.37
CA GLY A 76 -4.61 12.01 -13.23
C GLY A 76 -5.48 12.91 -14.09
N THR A 77 -4.89 13.97 -14.64
CA THR A 77 -5.55 14.88 -15.59
C THR A 77 -5.62 14.22 -16.97
N GLY A 78 -6.59 13.31 -17.13
CA GLY A 78 -6.77 12.51 -18.34
C GLY A 78 -6.01 11.19 -18.34
N LEU A 79 -6.34 10.33 -19.32
CA LEU A 79 -5.90 8.93 -19.38
C LEU A 79 -4.37 8.80 -19.42
N HIS A 80 -3.68 9.61 -20.23
CA HIS A 80 -2.22 9.54 -20.37
C HIS A 80 -1.50 9.84 -19.05
N ASN A 81 -1.92 10.88 -18.33
CA ASN A 81 -1.34 11.22 -17.02
C ASN A 81 -1.64 10.15 -15.97
N ALA A 82 -2.87 9.63 -15.94
CA ALA A 82 -3.25 8.54 -15.02
C ALA A 82 -2.43 7.27 -15.30
N GLN A 83 -2.21 6.92 -16.57
CA GLN A 83 -1.39 5.76 -16.93
C GLN A 83 0.06 5.93 -16.47
N GLY A 84 0.66 7.10 -16.71
CA GLY A 84 2.03 7.38 -16.24
C GLY A 84 2.17 7.24 -14.71
N LYS A 85 1.20 7.78 -13.95
CA LYS A 85 1.17 7.61 -12.49
C LYS A 85 1.04 6.14 -12.07
N LEU A 86 0.18 5.38 -12.75
CA LEU A 86 0.00 3.95 -12.48
C LEU A 86 1.30 3.18 -12.72
N ASP A 87 1.99 3.44 -13.82
CA ASP A 87 3.22 2.74 -14.18
C ASP A 87 4.32 3.03 -13.16
N THR A 88 4.52 4.30 -12.78
CA THR A 88 5.47 4.69 -11.74
C THR A 88 5.15 4.05 -10.39
N LEU A 89 3.90 4.14 -9.92
CA LEU A 89 3.51 3.57 -8.63
C LEU A 89 3.68 2.04 -8.62
N ARG A 90 3.30 1.38 -9.71
CA ARG A 90 3.44 -0.08 -9.85
C ARG A 90 4.91 -0.50 -9.81
N GLU A 91 5.79 0.18 -10.55
CA GLU A 91 7.22 -0.13 -10.57
C GLU A 91 7.86 0.03 -9.18
N ASN A 92 7.58 1.16 -8.52
CA ASN A 92 8.03 1.47 -7.17
C ASN A 92 7.59 0.41 -6.15
N VAL A 93 6.30 0.06 -6.15
CA VAL A 93 5.74 -0.94 -5.23
C VAL A 93 6.33 -2.32 -5.49
N LEU A 94 6.37 -2.76 -6.75
CA LEU A 94 6.90 -4.09 -7.09
C LEU A 94 8.39 -4.23 -6.74
N THR A 95 9.17 -3.18 -6.92
CA THR A 95 10.61 -3.17 -6.58
C THR A 95 10.84 -3.45 -5.09
N VAL A 96 10.00 -2.91 -4.22
CA VAL A 96 10.08 -3.15 -2.76
C VAL A 96 9.46 -4.48 -2.39
N VAL A 97 8.24 -4.76 -2.84
CA VAL A 97 7.48 -5.96 -2.44
C VAL A 97 8.18 -7.24 -2.88
N LYS A 98 8.84 -7.25 -4.05
CA LYS A 98 9.58 -8.42 -4.53
C LYS A 98 10.73 -8.83 -3.61
N LYS A 99 11.34 -7.91 -2.86
CA LYS A 99 12.41 -8.25 -1.90
C LYS A 99 11.90 -9.23 -0.85
N PHE A 100 10.66 -9.06 -0.40
CA PHE A 100 10.02 -9.93 0.58
C PHE A 100 9.44 -11.23 0.00
N LEU A 101 9.55 -11.46 -1.31
CA LEU A 101 9.06 -12.69 -1.96
C LEU A 101 10.17 -13.70 -2.25
N TYR A 102 11.43 -13.26 -2.27
CA TYR A 102 12.59 -14.07 -2.67
C TYR A 102 13.71 -14.08 -1.62
N GLU A 103 13.45 -13.49 -0.45
CA GLU A 103 14.23 -13.66 0.79
C GLU A 103 13.56 -14.72 1.67
#